data_AF-A0A225VWH5-F1
#
_entry.id   AF-A0A225VWH5-F1
#
_cell.length_a   1.000
_cell.length_b   1.000
_cell.length_c   1.000
_cell.angle_alpha   90.00
_cell.angle_beta   90.00
_cell.angle_gamma   90.00
#
_symmetry.space_group_name_H-M   'P 1'
#
loop_
_entity.id
_entity.type
_entity.pdbx_description
1 polymer ?
#
loop_
_entity_poly.entity_id
_entity_poly.type
_entity_poly.pdbx_seq_one_letter_code
_entity_poly.pdbx_strand_id
1 'polypeptide(L)'
;MAPDLNTGSAFGFEEIARNWGILGLFFHNVLFKVDDITQITDNVLIAKTTTRMTITARTLREAFLFSTHTVDEGRWLRIVNKLLGQRVVMLGSVRFIWNNSTNLLDGLFSQADLIMPLFQLLGNIEDVSTVLSNARVTPEGNLVVGDYLMQYPLYS
;
A
#
# COMPACT_ATOMS: atom_id res chain seq x y z
N MET A 1 -4.04 -21.73 2.56
CA MET A 1 -2.77 -21.05 2.93
C MET A 1 -2.30 -21.63 4.24
N ALA A 2 -0.99 -21.66 4.52
CA ALA A 2 -0.47 -22.13 5.79
C ALA A 2 -0.96 -21.22 6.94
N PRO A 3 -1.20 -21.74 8.15
CA PRO A 3 -1.64 -20.94 9.30
C PRO A 3 -0.64 -19.83 9.68
N ASP A 4 0.64 -20.06 9.40
CA ASP A 4 1.81 -19.23 9.72
C ASP A 4 2.39 -18.51 8.49
N LEU A 5 1.55 -18.27 7.47
CA LEU A 5 1.90 -17.54 6.26
C LEU A 5 2.72 -16.27 6.57
N ASN A 6 3.96 -16.24 6.09
CA ASN A 6 4.89 -15.15 6.32
C ASN A 6 4.79 -14.11 5.19
N THR A 7 4.62 -12.85 5.55
CA THR A 7 4.58 -11.74 4.57
C THR A 7 5.65 -10.69 4.76
N GLY A 8 6.55 -10.89 5.74
CA GLY A 8 7.58 -9.92 6.12
C GLY A 8 7.08 -8.76 6.96
N SER A 9 5.81 -8.35 6.82
CA SER A 9 5.18 -7.27 7.59
C SER A 9 3.97 -7.70 8.43
N ALA A 10 3.46 -8.91 8.22
CA ALA A 10 2.28 -9.48 8.87
C ALA A 10 2.36 -11.02 8.91
N PHE A 11 1.77 -11.65 9.91
CA PHE A 11 1.68 -13.11 10.09
C PHE A 11 0.24 -13.58 9.94
N GLY A 12 0.02 -14.52 9.01
CA GLY A 12 -1.27 -15.18 8.83
C GLY A 12 -2.22 -14.48 7.86
N PHE A 13 -3.18 -15.26 7.34
CA PHE A 13 -4.14 -14.85 6.31
C PHE A 13 -5.00 -13.63 6.71
N GLU A 14 -5.41 -13.56 7.97
CA GLU A 14 -6.29 -12.50 8.45
C GLU A 14 -5.61 -11.13 8.38
N GLU A 15 -4.33 -11.04 8.72
CA GLU A 15 -3.60 -9.76 8.64
C GLU A 15 -3.45 -9.26 7.19
N ILE A 16 -3.30 -10.19 6.23
CA ILE A 16 -3.27 -9.85 4.80
C ILE A 16 -4.63 -9.31 4.35
N ALA A 17 -5.70 -10.04 4.65
CA ALA A 17 -7.06 -9.62 4.31
C ALA A 17 -7.39 -8.26 4.94
N ARG A 18 -6.94 -8.02 6.19
CA ARG A 18 -7.10 -6.75 6.89
C ARG A 18 -6.34 -5.63 6.21
N ASN A 19 -5.08 -5.86 5.82
CA ASN A 19 -4.28 -4.86 5.13
C ASN A 19 -4.94 -4.44 3.80
N TRP A 20 -5.45 -5.39 3.03
CA TRP A 20 -6.19 -5.10 1.80
C TRP A 20 -7.51 -4.36 2.09
N GLY A 21 -8.24 -4.74 3.13
CA GLY A 21 -9.45 -4.04 3.57
C GLY A 21 -9.18 -2.58 3.92
N ILE A 22 -8.13 -2.31 4.69
CA ILE A 22 -7.77 -0.95 5.11
C ILE A 22 -7.27 -0.10 3.94
N LEU A 23 -6.51 -0.67 3.00
CA LEU A 23 -6.18 0.05 1.76
C LEU A 23 -7.44 0.45 0.98
N GLY A 24 -8.44 -0.43 0.90
CA GLY A 24 -9.75 -0.11 0.30
C GLY A 24 -10.53 0.96 1.05
N LEU A 25 -10.27 1.17 2.35
CA LEU A 25 -10.89 2.23 3.15
C LEU A 25 -10.16 3.57 3.03
N PHE A 26 -8.84 3.54 2.92
CA PHE A 26 -7.99 4.73 2.82
C PHE A 26 -8.01 5.34 1.42
N PHE A 27 -8.12 4.51 0.39
CA PHE A 27 -8.06 4.91 -1.01
C PHE A 27 -9.39 4.65 -1.71
N HIS A 28 -9.76 5.52 -2.65
CA HIS A 28 -11.01 5.37 -3.40
C HIS A 28 -10.73 4.81 -4.81
N ASN A 29 -11.72 4.12 -5.41
CA ASN A 29 -11.62 3.56 -6.76
C ASN A 29 -10.35 2.74 -7.01
N VAL A 30 -10.00 1.89 -6.03
CA VAL A 30 -8.86 0.99 -6.08
C VAL A 30 -9.12 -0.10 -7.13
N LEU A 31 -8.29 -0.14 -8.16
CA LEU A 31 -8.28 -1.18 -9.18
C LEU A 31 -6.92 -1.88 -9.13
N PHE A 32 -6.92 -3.14 -8.74
CA PHE A 32 -5.73 -3.98 -8.75
C PHE A 32 -5.75 -4.87 -9.98
N LYS A 33 -4.65 -4.90 -10.72
CA LYS A 33 -4.46 -5.73 -11.91
C LYS A 33 -3.18 -6.52 -11.79
N VAL A 34 -3.24 -7.80 -12.16
CA VAL A 34 -2.05 -8.61 -12.44
C VAL A 34 -1.73 -8.47 -13.92
N ASP A 35 -0.53 -8.00 -14.23
CA ASP A 35 -0.10 -7.75 -15.60
C ASP A 35 0.65 -8.94 -16.19
N ASP A 36 1.40 -9.64 -15.37
CA ASP A 36 2.24 -10.77 -15.77
C ASP A 36 2.47 -11.69 -14.58
N ILE A 37 2.67 -12.98 -14.85
CA ILE A 37 3.00 -13.99 -13.83
C ILE A 37 4.19 -14.80 -14.35
N THR A 38 5.27 -14.80 -13.59
CA THR A 38 6.50 -15.53 -13.92
C THR A 38 6.79 -16.56 -12.84
N GLN A 39 6.99 -17.82 -13.26
CA GLN A 39 7.52 -18.86 -12.39
C GLN A 39 9.04 -18.71 -12.30
N ILE A 40 9.56 -18.59 -11.07
CA ILE A 40 11.00 -18.43 -10.82
C ILE A 40 11.62 -19.78 -10.48
N THR A 41 10.92 -20.56 -9.65
CA THR A 41 11.24 -21.94 -9.29
C THR A 41 9.94 -22.74 -9.20
N ASP A 42 10.04 -24.05 -8.97
CA ASP A 42 8.87 -24.92 -8.80
C ASP A 42 7.92 -24.46 -7.69
N ASN A 43 8.43 -23.71 -6.72
CA ASN A 43 7.70 -23.25 -5.54
C ASN A 43 7.63 -21.73 -5.38
N VAL A 44 8.12 -20.95 -6.34
CA VAL A 44 8.11 -19.49 -6.28
C VAL A 44 7.52 -18.90 -7.56
N LEU A 45 6.48 -18.09 -7.40
CA LEU A 45 5.86 -17.29 -8.46
C LEU A 45 5.99 -15.81 -8.13
N ILE A 46 6.27 -14.99 -9.13
CA ILE A 46 6.22 -13.53 -9.03
C ILE A 46 5.14 -13.03 -10.00
N ALA A 47 4.15 -12.34 -9.45
CA ALA A 47 3.17 -11.60 -10.24
C ALA A 47 3.59 -10.14 -10.31
N LYS A 48 3.67 -9.55 -11.51
CA LYS A 48 3.77 -8.10 -11.68
C LYS A 48 2.39 -7.49 -11.63
N THR A 49 2.27 -6.35 -10.96
CA THR A 49 0.97 -5.75 -10.65
C THR A 49 0.94 -4.27 -10.98
N THR A 50 -0.25 -3.80 -11.32
CA THR A 50 -0.57 -2.38 -11.42
C THR A 50 -1.76 -2.09 -10.53
N THR A 51 -1.58 -1.17 -9.59
CA THR A 51 -2.65 -0.67 -8.72
C THR A 51 -2.99 0.75 -9.09
N ARG A 52 -4.25 1.03 -9.39
CA ARG A 52 -4.76 2.39 -9.65
C ARG A 52 -5.67 2.80 -8.53
N MET A 53 -5.51 4.01 -8.02
CA MET A 53 -6.34 4.53 -6.94
C MET A 53 -6.49 6.04 -7.02
N THR A 54 -7.52 6.57 -6.40
CA THR A 54 -7.77 8.01 -6.34
C THR A 54 -7.44 8.52 -4.94
N ILE A 55 -6.62 9.58 -4.86
CA ILE A 55 -6.32 10.28 -3.62
C ILE A 55 -7.50 11.16 -3.26
N THR A 56 -8.07 10.96 -2.07
CA THR A 56 -9.21 11.72 -1.56
C THR A 56 -8.83 12.50 -0.31
N ALA A 57 -9.72 13.36 0.19
CA ALA A 57 -9.53 14.01 1.48
C ALA A 57 -9.36 12.99 2.62
N ARG A 58 -10.03 11.84 2.53
CA ARG A 58 -9.83 10.72 3.46
C ARG A 58 -8.43 10.14 3.32
N THR A 59 -7.91 9.95 2.11
CA THR A 59 -6.55 9.45 1.89
C THR A 59 -5.52 10.36 2.53
N LEU A 60 -5.62 11.67 2.31
CA LEU A 60 -4.73 12.65 2.93
C LEU A 60 -4.75 12.55 4.47
N ARG A 61 -5.94 12.44 5.06
CA ARG A 61 -6.12 12.39 6.52
C ARG A 61 -5.74 11.06 7.16
N GLU A 62 -6.15 9.94 6.56
CA GLU A 62 -6.04 8.61 7.17
C GLU A 62 -4.80 7.86 6.73
N ALA A 63 -4.38 8.00 5.46
CA ALA A 63 -3.24 7.28 4.91
C ALA A 63 -1.94 8.07 5.08
N PHE A 64 -1.94 9.36 4.73
CA PHE A 64 -0.75 10.21 4.82
C PHE A 64 -0.64 10.98 6.14
N LEU A 65 -1.69 10.99 6.96
CA LEU A 65 -1.79 11.81 8.18
C LEU A 65 -1.43 13.29 7.94
N PHE A 66 -1.72 13.79 6.73
CA PHE A 66 -1.28 15.09 6.27
C PHE A 66 -2.32 16.16 6.61
N SER A 67 -1.93 17.11 7.49
CA SER A 67 -2.82 18.15 8.04
C SER A 67 -2.12 19.51 8.15
N THR A 68 -2.87 20.57 8.46
CA THR A 68 -2.31 21.92 8.64
C THR A 68 -1.32 22.03 9.81
N HIS A 69 -1.25 21.02 10.68
CA HIS A 69 -0.28 20.96 11.78
C HIS A 69 1.07 20.34 11.37
N THR A 70 1.16 19.72 10.19
CA THR A 70 2.39 19.03 9.75
C THR A 70 3.34 19.94 8.97
N VAL A 71 2.83 21.01 8.35
CA VAL A 71 3.61 22.02 7.60
C VAL A 71 2.93 23.38 7.66
N ASP A 72 3.59 24.43 7.19
CA ASP A 72 2.96 25.75 7.03
C ASP A 72 1.73 25.68 6.10
N GLU A 73 0.75 26.54 6.35
CA GLU A 73 -0.54 26.53 5.65
C GLU A 73 -0.40 26.68 4.13
N GLY A 74 0.55 27.50 3.67
CA GLY A 74 0.79 27.73 2.24
C GLY A 74 1.32 26.48 1.53
N ARG A 75 2.31 25.80 2.14
CA ARG A 75 2.83 24.53 1.63
C ARG A 75 1.80 23.42 1.72
N TRP A 76 1.03 23.37 2.81
CA TRP A 76 -0.08 22.41 2.97
C TRP A 76 -1.08 22.54 1.83
N LEU A 77 -1.60 23.76 1.59
CA LEU A 77 -2.58 24.02 0.54
C LEU A 77 -2.04 23.67 -0.85
N ARG A 78 -0.76 23.99 -1.11
CA ARG A 78 -0.08 23.64 -2.37
C ARG A 78 -0.01 22.13 -2.60
N ILE A 79 0.36 21.35 -1.58
CA ILE A 79 0.46 19.89 -1.66
C ILE A 79 -0.93 19.28 -1.82
N VAL A 80 -1.90 19.71 -1.01
CA VAL A 80 -3.29 19.21 -1.08
C VAL A 80 -3.90 19.46 -2.46
N ASN A 81 -3.74 20.66 -3.02
CA ASN A 81 -4.26 20.98 -4.36
C ASN A 81 -3.66 20.13 -5.47
N LYS A 82 -2.40 19.69 -5.32
CA LYS A 82 -1.75 18.80 -6.29
C LYS A 82 -2.16 17.34 -6.16
N LEU A 83 -2.55 16.89 -4.96
CA LEU A 83 -2.86 15.48 -4.71
C LEU A 83 -4.37 15.18 -4.74
N LEU A 84 -5.20 16.07 -4.21
CA LEU A 84 -6.63 15.82 -4.02
C LEU A 84 -7.34 15.56 -5.36
N GLY A 85 -8.05 14.44 -5.44
CA GLY A 85 -8.78 14.01 -6.63
C GLY A 85 -7.91 13.35 -7.69
N GLN A 86 -6.58 13.33 -7.54
CA GLN A 86 -5.71 12.73 -8.53
C GLN A 86 -5.79 11.21 -8.52
N ARG A 87 -5.68 10.63 -9.72
CA ARG A 87 -5.58 9.19 -9.91
C ARG A 87 -4.12 8.80 -10.05
N VAL A 88 -3.61 8.03 -9.11
CA VAL A 88 -2.24 7.51 -9.13
C VAL A 88 -2.21 6.08 -9.64
N VAL A 89 -1.09 5.72 -10.26
CA VAL A 89 -0.78 4.39 -10.75
C VAL A 89 0.50 3.93 -10.07
N MET A 90 0.40 2.86 -9.28
CA MET A 90 1.55 2.22 -8.63
C MET A 90 1.86 0.93 -9.37
N LEU A 91 3.12 0.76 -9.73
CA LEU A 91 3.64 -0.49 -10.27
C LEU A 91 4.19 -1.30 -9.11
N GLY A 92 4.01 -2.61 -9.15
CA GLY A 92 4.45 -3.47 -8.07
C GLY A 92 4.63 -4.93 -8.47
N SER A 93 4.85 -5.73 -7.45
CA SER A 93 4.94 -7.18 -7.59
C SER A 93 4.50 -7.88 -6.31
N VAL A 94 3.98 -9.08 -6.47
CA VAL A 94 3.68 -10.00 -5.37
C VAL A 94 4.45 -11.30 -5.58
N ARG A 95 5.27 -11.67 -4.60
CA ARG A 95 5.99 -12.95 -4.57
C ARG A 95 5.20 -13.94 -3.73
N PHE A 96 4.89 -15.07 -4.33
CA PHE A 96 4.21 -16.19 -3.71
C PHE A 96 5.21 -17.34 -3.53
N ILE A 97 5.22 -17.95 -2.35
CA ILE A 97 6.12 -19.05 -2.00
C ILE A 97 5.29 -20.21 -1.43
N TRP A 98 5.48 -21.40 -1.98
CA TRP A 98 4.82 -22.63 -1.51
C TRP A 98 5.80 -23.53 -0.75
N ASN A 99 5.24 -24.26 0.22
CA ASN A 99 5.90 -25.38 0.86
C ASN A 99 5.84 -26.61 -0.06
N ASN A 100 6.99 -27.22 -0.35
CA ASN A 100 7.03 -28.42 -1.20
C ASN A 100 6.49 -29.67 -0.49
N SER A 101 6.49 -29.69 0.84
CA SER A 101 6.03 -30.85 1.62
C SER A 101 4.52 -30.81 1.86
N THR A 102 3.94 -29.62 2.07
CA THR A 102 2.50 -29.47 2.39
C THR A 102 1.67 -28.98 1.20
N ASN A 103 2.31 -28.49 0.12
CA ASN A 103 1.69 -27.80 -1.02
C ASN A 103 0.83 -26.58 -0.63
N LEU A 104 1.06 -26.01 0.56
CA LEU A 104 0.42 -24.79 1.01
C LEU A 104 1.27 -23.56 0.68
N LEU A 105 0.61 -22.41 0.54
CA LEU A 105 1.30 -21.13 0.44
C LEU A 105 1.89 -20.77 1.81
N ASP A 106 3.21 -20.66 1.88
CA ASP A 106 4.02 -20.33 3.06
C ASP A 106 4.46 -18.87 3.08
N GLY A 107 4.53 -18.22 1.91
CA GLY A 107 4.96 -16.83 1.79
C GLY A 107 4.16 -16.00 0.81
N LEU A 108 3.85 -14.76 1.20
CA LEU A 108 3.21 -13.76 0.33
C LEU A 108 3.83 -12.38 0.58
N PHE A 109 4.72 -11.93 -0.29
CA PHE A 109 5.43 -10.65 -0.13
C PHE A 109 5.01 -9.67 -1.22
N SER A 110 4.41 -8.55 -0.83
CA SER A 110 3.94 -7.51 -1.74
C SER A 110 4.83 -6.28 -1.65
N GLN A 111 5.10 -5.67 -2.80
CA GLN A 111 5.78 -4.38 -2.91
C GLN A 111 5.19 -3.60 -4.08
N ALA A 112 5.14 -2.29 -3.96
CA ALA A 112 4.74 -1.35 -5.00
C ALA A 112 5.63 -0.10 -4.97
N ASP A 113 5.46 0.81 -5.92
CA ASP A 113 6.13 2.12 -5.93
C ASP A 113 5.09 3.22 -5.74
N LEU A 114 5.08 3.81 -4.54
CA LEU A 114 4.27 4.99 -4.24
C LEU A 114 5.07 6.30 -4.41
N ILE A 115 6.41 6.25 -4.42
CA ILE A 115 7.26 7.44 -4.56
C ILE A 115 7.09 8.05 -5.94
N MET A 116 7.22 7.26 -6.99
CA MET A 116 7.17 7.75 -8.37
C MET A 116 5.86 8.49 -8.69
N PRO A 117 4.65 7.94 -8.42
CA PRO A 117 3.42 8.68 -8.70
C PRO A 117 3.26 9.95 -7.86
N LEU A 118 3.71 9.95 -6.60
CA LEU A 118 3.69 11.16 -5.77
C LEU A 118 4.67 12.22 -6.30
N PHE A 119 5.86 11.80 -6.72
CA PHE A 119 6.85 12.69 -7.32
C PHE A 119 6.34 13.33 -8.61
N GLN A 120 5.66 12.56 -9.47
CA GLN A 120 5.05 13.09 -10.70
C GLN A 120 4.00 14.18 -10.42
N LEU A 121 3.21 14.04 -9.34
CA LEU A 121 2.22 15.03 -8.95
C LEU A 121 2.84 16.26 -8.26
N LEU A 122 3.80 16.04 -7.36
CA LEU A 122 4.36 17.08 -6.50
C LEU A 122 5.53 17.84 -7.17
N GLY A 123 6.26 17.18 -8.07
CA GLY A 123 7.36 17.74 -8.85
C GLY A 123 8.68 17.91 -8.09
N ASN A 124 8.75 17.45 -6.84
CA ASN A 124 9.97 17.50 -6.01
C ASN A 124 9.93 16.42 -4.93
N ILE A 125 11.09 15.95 -4.49
CA ILE A 125 11.19 14.85 -3.53
C ILE A 125 10.97 15.31 -2.09
N GLU A 126 11.20 16.59 -1.79
CA GLU A 126 11.02 17.18 -0.47
C GLU A 126 9.55 17.14 -0.04
N ASP A 127 8.62 17.46 -0.95
CA ASP A 127 7.18 17.37 -0.71
C ASP A 127 6.72 15.90 -0.64
N VAL A 128 7.32 14.98 -1.41
CA VAL A 128 7.04 13.54 -1.30
C VAL A 128 7.44 13.01 0.08
N SER A 129 8.66 13.34 0.52
CA SER A 129 9.17 12.99 1.84
C SER A 129 8.28 13.55 2.95
N THR A 130 7.83 14.80 2.78
CA THR A 130 6.90 15.46 3.72
C THR A 130 5.58 14.66 3.84
N VAL A 131 4.99 14.26 2.71
CA VAL A 131 3.73 13.49 2.69
C VAL A 131 3.89 12.11 3.31
N LEU A 132 5.03 11.46 3.14
CA LEU A 132 5.28 10.10 3.65
C LEU A 132 5.86 10.06 5.08
N SER A 133 6.34 11.18 5.61
CA SER A 133 7.07 11.26 6.90
C SER A 133 6.36 10.60 8.09
N ASN A 134 5.05 10.79 8.19
CA ASN A 134 4.21 10.22 9.25
C ASN A 134 3.09 9.35 8.67
N ALA A 135 3.22 8.92 7.41
CA ALA A 135 2.17 8.19 6.75
C ALA A 135 1.99 6.79 7.37
N ARG A 136 0.75 6.32 7.35
CA ARG A 136 0.38 4.93 7.62
C ARG A 136 0.66 4.00 6.43
N VAL A 137 1.25 4.53 5.37
CA VAL A 137 1.71 3.77 4.20
C VAL A 137 3.21 3.96 4.01
N THR A 138 3.91 2.89 3.65
CA THR A 138 5.34 2.93 3.33
C THR A 138 5.54 3.41 1.88
N PRO A 139 6.78 3.82 1.52
CA PRO A 139 7.11 4.12 0.13
C PRO A 139 6.87 2.95 -0.83
N GLU A 140 6.92 1.71 -0.32
CA GLU A 140 6.62 0.49 -1.05
C GLU A 140 5.10 0.23 -1.19
N GLY A 141 4.24 1.16 -0.75
CA GLY A 141 2.79 1.06 -0.86
C GLY A 141 2.13 0.08 0.12
N ASN A 142 2.87 -0.41 1.12
CA ASN A 142 2.35 -1.28 2.17
C ASN A 142 1.82 -0.45 3.35
N LEU A 143 0.91 -1.01 4.16
CA LEU A 143 0.50 -0.35 5.40
C LEU A 143 1.58 -0.51 6.48
N VAL A 144 1.83 0.55 7.24
CA VAL A 144 2.69 0.52 8.43
C VAL A 144 1.91 -0.15 9.55
N VAL A 145 2.45 -1.23 10.14
CA VAL A 145 1.78 -1.91 11.26
C VAL A 145 1.65 -0.96 12.46
N GLY A 146 0.45 -0.90 13.05
CA GLY A 146 0.22 -0.14 14.28
C GLY A 146 -1.17 -0.36 14.88
N ASP A 147 -1.37 0.11 16.10
CA ASP A 147 -2.58 -0.12 16.90
C ASP A 147 -3.88 0.39 16.23
N TYR A 148 -3.76 1.36 15.31
CA TYR A 148 -4.89 1.88 14.54
C TYR A 148 -5.56 0.81 13.66
N LEU A 149 -4.86 -0.27 13.32
CA LEU A 149 -5.41 -1.40 12.56
C LEU A 149 -6.55 -2.11 13.31
N MET A 150 -6.59 -1.99 14.65
CA MET A 150 -7.66 -2.55 15.50
C MET A 150 -8.99 -1.79 15.36
N GLN A 151 -8.95 -0.56 14.84
CA GLN A 151 -10.15 0.24 14.57
C GLN A 151 -10.91 -0.23 13.31
N TYR A 152 -10.31 -1.16 12.56
CA TYR A 152 -10.87 -1.72 11.32
C TYR A 152 -11.00 -3.26 11.45
N PRO A 153 -11.96 -3.76 12.25
CA PRO A 153 -12.16 -5.20 12.42
C PRO A 153 -12.64 -5.88 11.14
N LEU A 154 -12.17 -7.11 10.91
CA LEU A 154 -12.53 -7.93 9.75
C LEU A 154 -13.99 -8.44 9.79
N TYR A 155 -14.64 -8.36 10.94
CA TYR A 155 -16.00 -8.83 11.15
C TYR A 155 -16.78 -7.81 11.98
N SER A 156 -17.99 -7.51 11.53
CA SER A 156 -19.05 -6.80 12.26
C SER A 156 -19.85 -7.76 13.13
#